data_AF-A0A7V2N0J0-F1
#
_entry.id   AF-A0A7V2N0J0-F1
#
_cell.length_a   1.000
_cell.length_b   1.000
_cell.length_c   1.000
_cell.angle_alpha   90.00
_cell.angle_beta   90.00
_cell.angle_gamma   90.00
#
_symmetry.space_group_name_H-M   'P 1'
#
loop_
_entity.id
_entity.type
_entity.pdbx_description
1 polymer ?
#
loop_
_entity_poly.entity_id
_entity_poly.type
_entity_poly.pdbx_seq_one_letter_code
_entity_poly.pdbx_strand_id
1 'polypeptide(L)' 'MKDKEFIIKEFEDLLNLLRERPDYLEKLRVLILTKELLELPMKFEEFRNEVNRRFDEVDKRFEKVDKRFEESDRK' A
#
# COMPACT_ATOMS: atom_id res chain seq x y z
N MET A 1 -27.75 31.43 0.68
CA MET A 1 -27.11 30.56 1.69
C MET A 1 -25.87 31.32 2.17
N LYS A 2 -25.69 31.52 3.48
CA LYS A 2 -24.56 32.29 4.00
C LYS A 2 -23.27 31.47 3.80
N ASP A 3 -22.30 32.02 3.09
CA ASP A 3 -20.94 31.49 3.08
C ASP A 3 -20.40 31.59 4.50
N LYS A 4 -20.32 30.45 5.19
CA LYS A 4 -19.59 30.37 6.46
C LYS A 4 -18.11 30.32 6.11
N GLU A 5 -17.38 31.36 6.51
CA GLU A 5 -15.93 31.33 6.49
C GLU A 5 -15.46 30.31 7.54
N PHE A 6 -14.73 29.29 7.08
CA PHE A 6 -14.10 28.31 7.96
C PHE A 6 -12.65 28.72 8.17
N ILE A 7 -12.29 29.05 9.42
CA ILE A 7 -10.91 29.32 9.80
C ILE A 7 -10.32 27.99 10.28
N ILE A 8 -9.38 27.44 9.51
CA ILE A 8 -8.65 26.22 9.87
C ILE A 8 -7.38 26.64 10.60
N LYS A 9 -7.28 26.33 11.89
CA LYS A 9 -6.09 26.62 12.70
C LYS A 9 -5.27 25.36 12.95
N GLU A 10 -5.95 24.24 13.10
CA GLU A 10 -5.36 22.94 13.36
C GLU A 10 -5.84 21.88 12.37
N PHE A 11 -5.10 20.77 12.28
CA PHE A 11 -5.47 19.66 11.41
C PHE A 11 -6.84 19.07 11.76
N GLU A 12 -7.19 19.05 13.05
CA GLU A 12 -8.51 18.58 13.52
C GLU A 12 -9.66 19.45 12.99
N ASP A 13 -9.46 20.77 12.85
CA ASP A 13 -10.46 21.69 12.28
C ASP A 13 -10.75 21.33 10.81
N LEU A 14 -9.71 20.99 10.05
CA LEU A 14 -9.84 20.51 8.68
C LEU A 14 -10.61 19.18 8.64
N LEU A 15 -10.27 18.22 9.51
CA LEU A 15 -10.98 16.93 9.55
C LEU A 15 -12.45 17.10 9.88
N ASN A 16 -12.79 17.98 10.82
CA ASN A 16 -14.18 18.27 11.16
C ASN A 16 -14.92 18.95 10.01
N LEU A 17 -14.28 19.89 9.31
CA LEU A 17 -14.84 20.50 8.10
C LEU A 17 -15.14 19.45 7.01
N LEU A 18 -14.21 18.52 6.76
CA LEU A 18 -14.39 17.46 5.77
C LEU A 18 -15.50 16.48 6.15
N ARG A 19 -15.70 16.23 7.45
CA ARG A 19 -16.83 15.43 7.96
C ARG A 19 -18.16 16.15 7.81
N GLU A 20 -18.21 17.46 8.10
CA GLU A 20 -19.42 18.28 7.96
C GLU A 20 -19.80 18.55 6.50
N ARG A 21 -18.82 18.49 5.59
CA ARG A 21 -18.98 18.86 4.18
C ARG A 21 -18.32 17.81 3.28
N PRO A 22 -19.04 16.74 2.91
CA PRO A 22 -18.49 15.68 2.07
C PRO A 22 -18.06 16.17 0.68
N ASP A 23 -18.65 17.26 0.17
CA ASP A 23 -18.25 17.87 -1.11
C ASP A 23 -16.78 18.33 -1.12
N TYR A 24 -16.26 18.81 0.01
CA TYR A 24 -14.84 19.18 0.14
C TYR A 24 -13.95 17.94 0.26
N LEU A 25 -14.44 16.87 0.89
CA LEU A 25 -13.74 15.59 0.92
C LEU A 25 -13.58 15.02 -0.49
N GLU A 26 -14.61 15.11 -1.34
CA GLU A 26 -14.49 14.64 -2.72
C GLU A 26 -13.57 15.52 -3.55
N LYS A 27 -13.61 16.85 -3.39
CA LYS A 27 -12.63 17.73 -4.04
C LYS A 27 -11.21 17.44 -3.58
N LEU A 28 -11.00 17.22 -2.28
CA LEU A 28 -9.71 16.86 -1.72
C LEU A 28 -9.23 15.52 -2.27
N ARG A 29 -10.11 14.51 -2.33
CA ARG A 29 -9.82 13.22 -2.96
C ARG A 29 -9.38 13.39 -4.40
N VAL A 30 -10.08 14.18 -5.21
CA VAL A 30 -9.68 14.43 -6.61
C VAL A 30 -8.32 15.14 -6.69
N LEU A 31 -8.01 16.06 -5.77
CA LEU A 31 -6.72 16.77 -5.74
C LEU A 31 -5.55 15.88 -5.31
N ILE A 32 -5.74 15.03 -4.29
CA ILE A 32 -4.69 14.17 -3.75
C ILE A 32 -4.57 12.84 -4.49
N LEU A 33 -5.64 12.32 -5.10
CA LEU A 33 -5.62 11.06 -5.86
C LEU A 33 -5.02 11.29 -7.24
N THR A 34 -3.71 11.53 -7.27
CA THR A 34 -2.93 11.53 -8.49
C THR A 34 -3.01 10.17 -9.18
N LYS A 35 -2.75 10.13 -10.49
CA LYS A 35 -2.65 8.86 -11.24
C LYS A 35 -1.74 7.85 -10.55
N GLU A 36 -0.63 8.33 -9.96
CA GLU A 36 0.31 7.49 -9.20
C GLU A 36 -0.32 6.89 -7.94
N LEU A 37 -1.10 7.66 -7.19
CA LEU A 37 -1.77 7.18 -5.98
C LEU A 37 -2.92 6.21 -6.28
N LEU A 38 -3.63 6.39 -7.40
CA LEU A 38 -4.65 5.44 -7.87
C LEU A 38 -4.05 4.11 -8.34
N GLU A 39 -2.84 4.14 -8.93
CA GLU A 39 -2.13 2.95 -9.39
C GLU A 39 -1.41 2.19 -8.26
N LEU A 40 -1.24 2.81 -7.08
CA LEU A 40 -0.47 2.25 -5.97
C LEU A 40 -0.96 0.86 -5.52
N PRO A 41 -2.28 0.59 -5.38
CA PRO A 41 -2.76 -0.75 -5.01
C PRO A 41 -2.40 -1.81 -6.05
N MET A 42 -2.46 -1.49 -7.34
CA MET A 42 -2.08 -2.42 -8.41
C MET A 42 -0.57 -2.70 -8.40
N LYS A 43 0.26 -1.65 -8.29
CA LYS A 43 1.73 -1.79 -8.20
C LYS A 43 2.15 -2.58 -6.97
N PHE A 44 1.45 -2.37 -5.85
CA PHE A 44 1.70 -3.12 -4.62
C PHE A 44 1.37 -4.62 -4.79
N GLU A 45 0.27 -4.93 -5.46
CA GLU A 45 -0.13 -6.31 -5.76
C GLU A 45 0.85 -7.00 -6.72
N GLU A 46 1.30 -6.30 -7.77
CA GLU A 46 2.34 -6.78 -8.68
C GLU A 46 3.66 -7.07 -7.94
N PHE A 47 4.10 -6.12 -7.11
CA PHE A 47 5.30 -6.28 -6.27
C PHE A 47 5.17 -7.48 -5.33
N ARG A 48 4.03 -7.63 -4.64
CA ARG A 48 3.75 -8.76 -3.75
C ARG A 48 3.86 -10.09 -4.48
N ASN A 49 3.34 -10.17 -5.70
CA ASN A 49 3.39 -11.37 -6.52
C ASN A 49 4.81 -11.69 -7.00
N GLU A 50 5.60 -10.69 -7.38
CA GLU A 50 7.02 -10.89 -7.71
C GLU A 50 7.82 -11.38 -6.51
N VAL A 51 7.61 -10.78 -5.33
CA VAL A 51 8.25 -11.19 -4.08
C VAL A 51 7.93 -12.64 -3.76
N ASN A 52 6.66 -13.03 -3.80
CA ASN A 52 6.25 -14.43 -3.55
C ASN A 52 6.95 -15.41 -4.50
N ARG A 53 7.02 -15.11 -5.80
CA ARG A 53 7.71 -15.97 -6.77
C ARG A 53 9.19 -16.14 -6.44
N ARG A 54 9.87 -15.06 -6.03
CA ARG A 54 11.29 -15.14 -5.64
C ARG A 54 11.48 -15.96 -4.36
N PHE A 55 10.57 -15.87 -3.40
CA PHE A 55 10.59 -16.73 -2.21
C PHE A 55 10.39 -18.20 -2.57
N ASP A 56 9.44 -18.53 -3.44
CA ASP A 56 9.24 -19.92 -3.92
C ASP A 56 10.51 -20.49 -4.60
N GLU A 57 11.23 -19.66 -5.36
CA GLU A 57 12.50 -20.05 -5.96
C GLU A 57 13.61 -20.29 -4.92
N VAL A 58 13.63 -19.48 -3.86
CA VAL A 58 14.56 -19.62 -2.75
C VAL A 58 14.27 -20.92 -2.00
N ASP A 59 13.00 -21.22 -1.70
CA ASP A 59 12.61 -22.46 -1.03
C ASP A 59 13.05 -23.70 -1.82
N LYS A 60 12.84 -23.72 -3.14
CA LYS A 60 13.32 -24.81 -4.02
C LYS A 60 14.84 -24.97 -3.99
N ARG A 61 15.60 -23.89 -3.86
CA ARG A 61 17.06 -23.96 -3.74
C ARG A 61 17.47 -24.52 -2.38
N PHE A 62 16.79 -24.14 -1.30
CA PHE A 62 17.02 -24.71 0.02
C PHE A 62 16.72 -26.20 0.06
N GLU A 63 15.58 -26.65 -0.48
CA GLU A 63 15.27 -28.09 -0.59
C GLU A 63 16.37 -28.88 -1.32
N LYS A 64 16.97 -28.30 -2.36
CA LYS A 64 18.08 -28.92 -3.09
C LYS A 64 19.36 -28.97 -2.26
N VAL A 65 19.62 -27.93 -1.45
CA VAL A 65 20.75 -27.90 -0.52
C VAL A 65 20.57 -28.95 0.57
N ASP A 66 19.39 -29.02 1.18
CA ASP A 66 19.07 -30.01 2.21
C ASP A 66 19.30 -31.44 1.71
N LYS A 67 18.82 -31.77 0.51
CA LYS A 67 19.07 -33.08 -0.12
C LYS A 67 20.56 -33.40 -0.26
N ARG A 68 21.40 -32.42 -0.62
CA ARG A 68 22.86 -32.63 -0.74
C ARG A 68 23.53 -32.82 0.62
N PHE A 69 23.04 -32.15 1.65
CA PHE A 69 23.53 -32.36 3.02
C PHE A 69 23.15 -33.74 3.53
N GLU A 70 21.90 -34.18 3.34
CA GLU A 70 21.46 -35.54 3.72
C GLU A 70 22.24 -36.66 3.00
N GLU A 71 22.63 -36.44 1.75
CA GLU A 71 23.50 -37.36 0.99
C GLU A 71 24.94 -37.38 1.52
N SER A 72 25.45 -36.24 1.99
CA SER A 72 26.78 -36.13 2.58
C SER A 72 26.85 -36.76 3.96
N ASP A 73 25.81 -36.59 4.79
CA ASP A 73 25.74 -37.15 6.15
C ASP A 73 25.53 -38.68 6.14
N ARG A 74 25.00 -39.23 5.04
CA ARG A 74 24.84 -40.68 4.84
C ARG A 74 26.12 -41.39 4.38
N LYS A 75 27.18 -40.67 4.06
CA LYS A 75 28.49 -41.21 3.64
C LYS A 75 29.47 -41.25 4.79
#